data_AF-A0A078GVW4-F1
#
_entry.id   AF-A0A078GVW4-F1
#
_cell.length_a   1.000
_cell.length_b   1.000
_cell.length_c   1.000
_cell.angle_alpha   90.00
_cell.angle_beta   90.00
_cell.angle_gamma   90.00
#
_symmetry.space_group_name_H-M   'P 1'
#
loop_
_entity.id
_entity.type
_entity.pdbx_description
1 polymer ?
#
loop_
_entity_poly.entity_id
_entity_poly.type
_entity_poly.pdbx_seq_one_letter_code
_entity_poly.pdbx_strand_id
1 'polypeptide(L)'
;MLKSICWSPLSFPCLSKISIEGCPMLRKLPLDSNSVVRFDVFSIEYREEEWIKEVEWEDEATQLRFLPFCKLDPGLTVKPNTSNTHTQSINSVEGSNQ
;
A
#
# COMPACT_ATOMS: atom_id res chain seq x y z
N MET A 1 5.23 -18.70 1.52
CA MET A 1 5.18 -17.22 1.47
C MET A 1 6.09 -16.73 0.35
N LEU A 2 5.65 -15.73 -0.42
CA LEU A 2 6.34 -15.20 -1.59
C LEU A 2 7.40 -14.18 -1.16
N LYS A 3 8.67 -14.41 -1.54
CA LYS A 3 9.79 -13.50 -1.24
C LYS A 3 10.19 -12.63 -2.44
N SER A 4 10.08 -13.19 -3.63
CA SER A 4 10.32 -12.53 -4.91
C SER A 4 9.30 -13.02 -5.93
N ILE A 5 8.90 -12.16 -6.86
CA ILE A 5 7.98 -12.49 -7.95
C ILE A 5 8.72 -13.16 -9.13
N CYS A 6 10.01 -12.85 -9.34
CA CYS A 6 10.83 -13.49 -10.36
C CYS A 6 12.30 -13.56 -9.93
N TRP A 7 13.05 -14.50 -10.51
CA TRP A 7 14.49 -14.67 -10.24
C TRP A 7 15.37 -13.87 -11.22
N SER A 8 14.77 -13.34 -12.30
CA SER A 8 15.42 -12.48 -13.29
C SER A 8 14.59 -11.21 -13.50
N PRO A 9 15.23 -10.07 -13.82
CA PRO A 9 14.52 -8.87 -14.26
C PRO A 9 13.73 -9.15 -15.53
N LEU A 10 12.52 -8.60 -15.63
CA LEU A 10 11.66 -8.75 -16.81
C LEU A 10 11.42 -7.38 -17.44
N SER A 11 11.45 -7.33 -18.77
CA SER A 11 11.02 -6.15 -19.50
C SER A 11 9.50 -6.07 -19.47
N PHE A 12 8.97 -4.97 -18.94
CA PHE A 12 7.53 -4.78 -18.78
C PHE A 12 7.05 -3.55 -19.57
N PRO A 13 7.11 -3.58 -20.92
CA PRO A 13 6.85 -2.40 -21.76
C PRO A 13 5.42 -1.83 -21.62
N CYS A 14 4.50 -2.60 -21.06
CA CYS A 14 3.11 -2.22 -20.83
C CYS A 14 2.70 -2.19 -19.36
N LEU A 15 3.62 -2.43 -18.41
CA LEU A 15 3.30 -2.37 -16.99
C LEU A 15 3.20 -0.91 -16.56
N SER A 16 2.04 -0.55 -16.04
CA SER A 16 1.75 0.77 -15.50
C SER A 16 1.59 0.77 -13.97
N LYS A 17 1.36 -0.39 -13.33
CA LYS A 17 1.14 -0.43 -11.89
C LYS A 17 1.58 -1.76 -11.28
N ILE A 18 2.31 -1.68 -10.17
CA ILE A 18 2.53 -2.80 -9.24
C ILE A 18 1.77 -2.47 -7.96
N SER A 19 0.90 -3.37 -7.49
CA SER A 19 0.16 -3.20 -6.23
C SER A 19 0.61 -4.27 -5.24
N ILE A 20 1.01 -3.82 -4.05
CA ILE A 20 1.56 -4.65 -2.98
C ILE A 20 0.65 -4.49 -1.77
N GLU A 21 -0.13 -5.53 -1.50
CA GLU A 21 -1.09 -5.60 -0.41
C GLU A 21 -1.06 -7.00 0.19
N GLY A 22 -0.98 -7.11 1.52
CA GLY A 22 -1.01 -8.40 2.22
C GLY A 22 0.20 -9.29 1.91
N CYS A 23 1.29 -8.71 1.41
CA CYS A 23 2.50 -9.42 1.00
C CYS A 23 3.72 -9.01 1.86
N PRO A 24 3.70 -9.25 3.19
CA PRO A 24 4.74 -8.74 4.09
C PRO A 24 6.13 -9.33 3.82
N MET A 25 6.22 -10.50 3.17
CA MET A 25 7.51 -11.13 2.84
C MET A 25 8.03 -10.79 1.45
N LEU A 26 7.25 -10.11 0.60
CA LEU A 26 7.70 -9.74 -0.72
C LEU A 26 8.71 -8.60 -0.57
N ARG A 27 10.00 -8.91 -0.60
CA ARG A 27 11.06 -7.90 -0.41
C ARG A 27 11.76 -7.54 -1.70
N LYS A 28 11.67 -8.35 -2.75
CA LYS A 28 12.33 -8.09 -4.03
C LYS A 28 11.33 -8.02 -5.18
N LEU A 29 11.41 -6.94 -5.95
CA LEU A 29 10.65 -6.79 -7.19
C LEU A 29 11.47 -7.26 -8.39
N PRO A 30 10.84 -7.75 -9.46
CA PRO A 30 11.53 -8.18 -10.68
C PRO A 30 11.89 -6.97 -11.56
N LEU A 31 12.52 -5.95 -10.96
CA LEU A 31 12.94 -4.71 -11.60
C LEU A 31 14.46 -4.57 -11.48
N ASP A 32 15.07 -4.08 -12.55
CA ASP A 32 16.48 -3.68 -12.62
C ASP A 32 16.62 -2.31 -13.31
N SER A 33 17.84 -1.79 -13.33
CA SER A 33 18.16 -0.50 -13.96
C SER A 33 17.84 -0.45 -15.47
N ASN A 34 17.65 -1.59 -16.14
CA ASN A 34 17.32 -1.71 -17.57
C ASN A 34 15.83 -1.98 -17.86
N SER A 35 15.02 -2.24 -16.83
CA SER A 35 13.62 -2.63 -16.98
C SER A 35 12.83 -1.54 -17.70
N VAL A 36 12.25 -1.86 -18.86
CA VAL A 36 11.51 -0.88 -19.67
C VAL A 36 10.10 -0.71 -19.11
N VAL A 37 9.73 0.51 -18.72
CA VAL A 37 8.39 0.89 -18.24
C VAL A 37 7.95 2.22 -18.87
N ARG A 38 6.64 2.49 -18.84
CA ARG A 38 6.08 3.78 -19.25
C ARG A 38 6.04 4.74 -18.06
N PHE A 39 7.10 5.53 -17.88
CA PHE A 39 7.29 6.37 -16.70
C PHE A 39 6.16 7.38 -16.43
N ASP A 40 5.47 7.84 -17.47
CA ASP A 40 4.34 8.78 -17.36
C ASP A 40 3.11 8.17 -16.67
N VAL A 41 2.97 6.85 -16.70
CA VAL A 41 1.83 6.12 -16.12
C VAL A 41 2.22 5.10 -15.06
N PHE A 42 3.51 4.88 -14.83
CA PHE A 42 4.02 3.84 -13.94
C PHE A 42 3.88 4.21 -12.45
N SER A 43 3.38 3.29 -11.62
CA SER A 43 3.37 3.40 -10.15
C SER A 43 3.68 2.07 -9.47
N ILE A 44 4.30 2.15 -8.28
CA ILE A 44 4.40 1.05 -7.32
C ILE A 44 3.62 1.46 -6.09
N GLU A 45 2.47 0.85 -5.87
CA GLU A 45 1.57 1.18 -4.77
C GLU A 45 1.68 0.10 -3.70
N TYR A 46 2.00 0.51 -2.47
CA TYR A 46 2.16 -0.38 -1.32
C TYR A 46 1.24 0.05 -0.19
N ARG A 47 0.69 -0.91 0.57
CA ARG A 47 -0.21 -0.64 1.69
C ARG A 47 0.52 -0.55 3.03
N GLU A 48 1.50 -1.42 3.25
CA GLU A 48 2.26 -1.48 4.50
C GLU A 48 3.47 -0.52 4.45
N GLU A 49 3.51 0.49 5.31
CA GLU A 49 4.58 1.51 5.31
C GLU A 49 5.98 0.94 5.56
N GLU A 50 6.06 -0.17 6.25
CA GLU A 50 7.29 -0.91 6.54
C GLU A 50 7.85 -1.53 5.27
N TRP A 51 7.01 -1.81 4.28
CA TRP A 51 7.43 -2.44 3.04
C TRP A 51 8.51 -1.65 2.31
N ILE A 52 8.32 -0.33 2.15
CA ILE A 52 9.28 0.52 1.43
C ILE A 52 10.63 0.66 2.14
N LYS A 53 10.67 0.43 3.46
CA LYS A 53 11.91 0.48 4.27
C LYS A 53 12.74 -0.80 4.13
N GLU A 54 12.08 -1.91 3.81
CA GLU A 54 12.67 -3.25 3.79
C GLU A 54 12.81 -3.82 2.37
N VAL A 55 12.35 -3.11 1.34
CA VAL A 55 12.50 -3.56 -0.06
C VAL A 55 13.98 -3.63 -0.45
N GLU A 56 14.38 -4.76 -1.01
CA GLU A 56 15.70 -5.05 -1.56
C GLU A 56 15.69 -4.73 -3.07
N TRP A 57 16.47 -3.73 -3.47
CA TRP A 57 16.67 -3.38 -4.87
C TRP A 57 17.84 -4.18 -5.48
N GLU A 58 17.83 -4.40 -6.79
CA GLU A 58 18.91 -5.12 -7.49
C GLU A 58 20.26 -4.39 -7.36
N ASP A 59 20.24 -3.07 -7.55
CA ASP A 59 21.38 -2.17 -7.40
C ASP A 59 20.89 -0.75 -7.02
N GLU A 60 21.82 0.13 -6.66
CA GLU A 60 21.52 1.53 -6.32
C GLU A 60 20.86 2.28 -7.48
N ALA A 61 21.25 1.97 -8.72
CA ALA A 61 20.66 2.59 -9.92
C ALA A 61 19.18 2.24 -10.07
N THR A 62 18.80 1.00 -9.77
CA THR A 62 17.43 0.51 -9.75
C THR A 62 16.63 1.22 -8.67
N GLN A 63 17.18 1.36 -7.47
CA GLN A 63 16.54 2.12 -6.39
C GLN A 63 16.28 3.57 -6.80
N LEU A 64 17.31 4.29 -7.25
CA LEU A 64 17.19 5.70 -7.66
C LEU A 64 16.17 5.89 -8.79
N ARG A 65 16.10 4.91 -9.71
CA ARG A 65 15.18 4.94 -10.85
C ARG A 65 13.73 4.71 -10.44
N PHE A 66 13.46 3.79 -9.51
CA PHE A 66 12.08 3.37 -9.21
C PHE A 66 11.48 3.97 -7.95
N LEU A 67 12.31 4.42 -6.99
CA LEU A 67 11.84 5.02 -5.74
C LEU A 67 10.85 6.20 -5.95
N PRO A 68 11.03 7.11 -6.95
CA PRO A 68 10.06 8.18 -7.20
C PRO A 68 8.65 7.71 -7.60
N PHE A 69 8.50 6.45 -8.01
CA PHE A 69 7.21 5.87 -8.42
C PHE A 69 6.50 5.13 -7.29
N CYS A 70 7.16 4.96 -6.14
CA CYS A 70 6.58 4.32 -4.96
C CYS A 70 5.59 5.25 -4.25
N LYS A 71 4.39 4.76 -3.96
CA LYS A 71 3.29 5.50 -3.32
C LYS A 71 2.64 4.64 -2.25
N LEU A 72 2.45 5.20 -1.06
CA LEU A 72 1.60 4.59 -0.04
C LEU A 72 0.13 4.69 -0.50
N ASP A 73 -0.52 3.55 -0.70
CA ASP A 73 -1.96 3.46 -0.93
C ASP A 73 -2.63 3.04 0.39
N PRO A 74 -3.21 3.99 1.16
CA PRO A 74 -3.90 3.65 2.41
C PRO A 74 -5.18 2.83 2.18
N GLY A 75 -5.57 2.62 0.92
CA GLY A 75 -6.85 2.06 0.51
C GLY A 75 -7.99 3.05 0.75
N LEU A 76 -9.13 2.77 0.12
CA LEU A 76 -10.38 3.47 0.42
C LEU A 76 -10.70 3.25 1.90
N THR A 77 -10.42 4.24 2.74
CA THR A 77 -11.08 4.35 4.03
C THR A 77 -12.56 4.49 3.71
N VAL A 78 -13.33 3.41 3.90
CA VAL A 78 -14.78 3.53 3.99
C VAL A 78 -15.00 4.47 5.17
N LYS A 79 -15.30 5.75 4.87
CA LYS A 79 -15.71 6.69 5.90
C LYS A 79 -16.89 6.02 6.60
N PRO A 80 -16.88 5.84 7.94
CA PRO A 80 -18.04 5.32 8.62
C PRO A 80 -19.20 6.26 8.28
N ASN A 81 -20.24 5.69 7.68
CA ASN A 81 -21.48 6.38 7.37
C ASN A 81 -22.14 6.75 8.71
N THR A 82 -21.84 7.94 9.22
CA THR A 82 -22.53 8.49 10.41
C THR A 82 -23.95 8.88 10.02
N SER A 83 -24.84 7.91 9.81
CA SER A 83 -26.26 8.13 9.58
C SER A 83 -27.07 6.86 9.84
N ASN A 84 -27.17 6.47 11.11
CA ASN A 84 -28.41 6.01 11.75
C ASN A 84 -28.17 5.31 13.10
N THR A 85 -28.31 6.04 14.21
CA THR A 85 -29.10 5.50 15.32
C THR A 85 -29.63 6.64 16.18
N HIS A 86 -30.88 7.03 15.91
CA HIS A 86 -31.71 7.73 16.90
C HIS A 86 -32.12 6.68 17.93
N THR A 87 -31.38 6.60 19.04
CA THR A 87 -31.81 5.84 20.21
C THR A 87 -32.15 6.86 21.29
N GLN A 88 -33.46 7.01 21.54
CA GLN A 88 -34.01 7.81 22.62
C GLN A 88 -33.63 7.17 23.96
N SER A 89 -32.81 7.85 24.76
CA SER A 89 -32.61 7.49 26.17
C SER A 89 -33.82 7.96 26.96
N ILE A 90 -34.65 7.01 27.40
CA ILE A 90 -35.75 7.21 28.34
C ILE A 90 -35.26 6.80 29.74
N ASN A 91 -35.32 7.77 30.66
CA ASN A 91 -35.43 7.70 32.14
C ASN A 91 -34.33 7.02 32.97
N SER A 92 -33.83 7.76 33.98
CA SER A 92 -34.25 7.52 35.36
C SER A 92 -33.84 8.68 36.28
N VAL A 93 -34.84 9.18 37.00
CA VAL A 93 -34.72 10.10 38.12
C VAL A 93 -34.26 9.31 39.33
N GLU A 94 -33.25 9.82 40.02
CA GLU A 94 -32.98 9.56 41.44
C GLU A 94 -32.76 10.98 42.01
N GLY A 95 -33.71 11.55 42.74
CA GLY A 95 -34.16 11.07 44.03
C GLY A 95 -33.41 11.87 45.10
N SER A 96 -33.79 13.14 45.28
CA SER A 96 -33.39 13.93 46.45
C SER A 96 -33.93 13.29 47.72
N ASN A 97 -33.14 13.20 48.79
CA ASN A 97 -33.56 13.61 50.14
C ASN A 97 -32.40 13.55 51.15
N GLN A 98 -32.16 14.74 51.74
CA GLN A 98 -31.55 15.08 53.04
C GLN A 98 -30.11 14.66 53.35
#